data_AF-A0A3D4RYU6-F1
#
_entry.id   AF-A0A3D4RYU6-F1
#
_cell.length_a   1.000
_cell.length_b   1.000
_cell.length_c   1.000
_cell.angle_alpha   90.00
_cell.angle_beta   90.00
_cell.angle_gamma   90.00
#
_symmetry.space_group_name_H-M   'P 1'
#
loop_
_entity.id
_entity.type
_entity.pdbx_description
1 polymer ?
#
loop_
_entity_poly.entity_id
_entity_poly.type
_entity_poly.pdbx_seq_one_letter_code
_entity_poly.pdbx_strand_id
1 'polypeptide(L)' 'MASIERTAYPRFTQQFSDQELGARFGPTIEEAALVLRQSTSDAERLTFLVMLKLWQALG' A
#
# COMPACT_ATOMS: atom_id res chain seq x y z
N MET A 1 -20.99 20.20 26.11
CA MET A 1 -19.85 19.28 25.93
C MET A 1 -20.34 18.09 25.14
N ALA A 2 -20.24 18.13 23.82
CA ALA A 2 -20.62 16.99 22.98
C ALA A 2 -19.53 15.91 23.13
N SER A 3 -19.85 14.86 23.87
CA SER A 3 -19.08 13.62 23.88
C SER A 3 -19.10 13.10 22.45
N ILE A 4 -17.93 13.04 21.80
CA ILE A 4 -17.79 12.45 20.47
C ILE A 4 -18.12 10.97 20.65
N GLU A 5 -19.36 10.61 20.34
CA GLU A 5 -19.83 9.23 20.34
C GLU A 5 -18.83 8.36 19.56
N ARG A 6 -18.56 7.19 20.12
CA ARG A 6 -17.76 6.12 19.54
C ARG A 6 -18.31 5.75 18.16
N THR A 7 -17.90 6.47 17.12
CA THR A 7 -18.12 6.02 15.76
C THR A 7 -17.37 4.70 15.60
N ALA A 8 -18.07 3.64 15.20
CA ALA A 8 -17.55 2.29 15.00
C ALA A 8 -16.54 2.17 13.84
N TYR A 9 -15.90 3.27 13.45
CA TYR A 9 -14.81 3.24 12.48
C TYR A 9 -13.60 2.57 13.13
N PRO A 10 -13.04 1.52 12.50
CA PRO A 10 -11.79 0.94 12.94
C PRO A 10 -10.76 2.05 13.01
N ARG A 11 -10.28 2.36 14.21
CA ARG A 11 -9.10 3.20 14.34
C ARG A 11 -7.94 2.34 13.87
N PHE A 12 -7.20 2.82 12.87
CA PHE A 12 -5.91 2.22 12.56
C PHE A 12 -5.05 2.34 13.81
N THR A 13 -4.83 1.22 14.49
CA THR A 13 -4.04 1.14 15.72
C THR A 13 -2.56 1.39 15.45
N GLN A 14 -2.16 1.29 14.19
CA GLN A 14 -0.78 1.40 13.73
C GLN A 14 -0.61 2.70 12.94
N GLN A 15 0.22 3.59 13.46
CA GLN A 15 0.74 4.74 12.73
C GLN A 15 2.11 4.34 12.16
N PHE A 16 2.27 4.48 10.85
CA PHE A 16 3.57 4.26 10.20
C PHE A 16 4.21 5.61 9.92
N SER A 17 5.50 5.70 10.18
CA SER A 17 6.35 6.75 9.62
C SER A 17 6.52 6.55 8.11
N ASP A 18 6.93 7.62 7.40
CA ASP A 18 7.23 7.55 5.96
C ASP A 18 8.30 6.49 5.66
N GLN A 19 9.26 6.31 6.56
CA GLN A 19 10.31 5.31 6.43
C GLN A 19 9.73 3.89 6.54
N GLU A 20 8.82 3.64 7.48
CA GLU A 20 8.16 2.34 7.62
C GLU A 20 7.22 2.04 6.45
N LEU A 21 6.52 3.05 5.94
CA LEU A 21 5.72 2.92 4.72
C LEU A 21 6.59 2.54 3.53
N GLY A 22 7.70 3.24 3.34
CA GLY A 22 8.67 2.95 2.28
C GLY A 22 9.26 1.55 2.41
N ALA A 23 9.65 1.14 3.62
CA ALA A 23 10.21 -0.19 3.85
C ALA A 23 9.19 -1.32 3.63
N ARG A 24 7.92 -1.11 3.99
CA ARG A 24 6.89 -2.15 3.93
C ARG A 24 6.19 -2.23 2.57
N PHE A 25 5.90 -1.08 1.95
CA PHE A 25 5.09 -1.01 0.73
C PHE A 25 5.84 -0.45 -0.47
N GLY A 26 7.06 0.06 -0.28
CA GLY A 26 7.91 0.50 -1.38
C GLY A 26 8.24 -0.67 -2.32
N PRO A 27 8.19 -0.45 -3.65
CA PRO A 27 8.62 -1.45 -4.60
C PRO A 27 10.14 -1.65 -4.54
N THR A 28 10.59 -2.90 -4.61
CA THR A 28 12.00 -3.19 -4.85
C THR A 28 12.37 -2.90 -6.30
N ILE A 29 13.68 -2.92 -6.59
CA ILE A 29 14.19 -2.70 -7.94
C ILE A 29 13.67 -3.79 -8.90
N GLU A 30 13.61 -5.03 -8.43
CA GLU A 30 13.14 -6.19 -9.21
C GLU A 30 11.65 -6.08 -9.51
N GLU A 31 10.85 -5.68 -8.52
CA GLU A 31 9.40 -5.49 -8.67
C GLU A 31 9.09 -4.33 -9.61
N ALA A 32 9.80 -3.22 -9.48
CA ALA A 32 9.68 -2.09 -10.40
C ALA A 32 10.03 -2.51 -11.83
N ALA A 33 11.11 -3.28 -12.01
CA ALA A 33 11.50 -3.79 -13.32
C ALA A 33 10.49 -4.80 -13.90
N LEU A 34 9.83 -5.60 -13.05
CA LEU A 34 8.77 -6.52 -13.46
C LEU A 34 7.55 -5.74 -13.96
N VAL A 35 7.10 -4.75 -13.19
CA VAL A 35 5.93 -3.92 -13.53
C VAL A 35 6.15 -3.15 -14.82
N LEU A 36 7.33 -2.56 -15.00
CA LEU A 36 7.68 -1.86 -16.24
C LEU A 36 7.70 -2.77 -17.47
N ARG A 37 7.97 -4.08 -17.30
CA ARG A 37 7.92 -5.06 -18.39
C ARG A 37 6.49 -5.53 -18.71
N GLN A 38 5.60 -5.55 -17.72
CA GLN A 38 4.25 -6.10 -17.85
C GLN A 38 3.15 -5.05 -18.06
N SER A 39 3.49 -3.77 -17.96
CA SER A 39 2.50 -2.68 -17.97
C SER A 39 2.96 -1.52 -18.85
N THR A 40 2.05 -1.03 -19.68
CA THR A 40 2.34 -0.03 -20.72
C THR A 40 1.92 1.36 -20.26
N SER A 41 0.81 1.46 -19.52
CA SER A 41 0.30 2.73 -18.97
C SER A 41 0.58 2.87 -17.48
N ASP A 42 0.59 4.11 -16.98
CA ASP A 42 0.79 4.38 -15.55
C ASP A 42 -0.35 3.79 -14.68
N ALA A 43 -1.57 3.73 -15.22
CA ALA A 43 -2.69 3.09 -14.55
C ALA A 43 -2.49 1.57 -14.39
N GLU A 44 -2.01 0.90 -15.45
CA GLU A 44 -1.66 -0.53 -15.39
C GLU A 44 -0.53 -0.78 -14.40
N ARG A 45 0.51 0.08 -14.41
CA ARG A 45 1.66 -0.04 -13.50
C ARG A 45 1.24 0.06 -12.05
N LEU A 46 0.42 1.06 -11.72
CA LEU A 46 -0.12 1.24 -10.38
C LEU A 46 -0.98 0.04 -9.97
N THR A 47 -1.87 -0.41 -10.85
CA THR A 47 -2.76 -1.54 -10.59
C THR A 47 -1.97 -2.81 -10.30
N PHE A 48 -0.95 -3.10 -11.12
CA PHE A 48 -0.07 -4.25 -10.93
C PHE A 48 0.66 -4.16 -9.59
N LEU A 49 1.30 -3.02 -9.30
CA LEU A 49 2.04 -2.82 -8.05
C LEU A 49 1.16 -3.01 -6.82
N VAL A 50 -0.06 -2.46 -6.84
CA VAL A 50 -1.02 -2.61 -5.75
C VAL A 50 -1.41 -4.07 -5.56
N MET A 51 -1.74 -4.79 -6.65
CA MET A 51 -2.06 -6.22 -6.58
C MET A 51 -0.89 -7.04 -6.03
N LEU A 52 0.33 -6.77 -6.49
CA LEU A 52 1.55 -7.45 -6.04
C LEU A 52 1.78 -7.23 -4.55
N LYS A 53 1.70 -5.98 -4.07
CA LYS A 53 1.91 -5.65 -2.65
C LYS A 53 0.79 -6.18 -1.76
N LEU A 54 -0.45 -6.17 -2.22
CA LEU A 54 -1.57 -6.81 -1.51
C LEU A 54 -1.33 -8.30 -1.35
N TRP A 55 -0.90 -8.99 -2.40
CA TRP A 55 -0.61 -10.42 -2.34
C TRP A 55 0.51 -10.73 -1.34
N GLN A 56 1.62 -9.97 -1.38
CA GLN A 56 2.72 -10.10 -0.42
C GLN A 56 2.32 -9.81 1.03
N ALA A 57 1.40 -8.87 1.24
CA ALA A 57 0.93 -8.50 2.57
C ALA A 57 -0.05 -9.54 3.16
N LEU A 58 -0.78 -10.26 2.30
CA LEU A 58 -1.77 -11.25 2.72
C LEU A 58 -1.16 -12.63 3.04
N GLY A 59 -0.01 -12.97 2.46
CA GLY A 59 0.70 -14.23 2.69
C GLY A 59 0.05 -15.41 1.99
#